data_AF-A0A8T2SQA7-F1
#
_entry.id   AF-A0A8T2SQA7-F1
#
_cell.length_a   1.000
_cell.length_b   1.000
_cell.length_c   1.000
_cell.angle_alpha   90.00
_cell.angle_beta   90.00
_cell.angle_gamma   90.00
#
_symmetry.space_group_name_H-M   'P 1'
#
loop_
_entity.id
_entity.type
_entity.pdbx_description
1 polymer ?
#
loop_
_entity_poly.entity_id
_entity_poly.type
_entity_poly.pdbx_seq_one_letter_code
_entity_poly.pdbx_strand_id
1 'polypeptide(L)'
;MPRLPVPNFYYTLEDILFESVKKKDGLTWSIHRPNAIFGFSPWSLMNILGGLAVYATICKHENLPFRFPGNRITWEQFGDASDAELIAEQEIWACIDQNGKNQILNVSNGDVFNYKRVWTLLAGKFGLEVIPYDEHHLSMKELMKDKGPVWDAIIEEHNLVPTKLEDIGNWWFVDLTLNKPFSSVLSMNKSKELGFLSFRNTEASILHWIDKMQRKKVIP
;
A
#
# COMPACT_ATOMS: atom_id res chain seq x y z
N MET A 1 12.10 0.13 -20.75
CA MET A 1 11.03 0.58 -21.66
C MET A 1 11.20 2.06 -21.92
N PRO A 2 10.92 2.55 -23.13
CA PRO A 2 10.90 3.98 -23.42
C PRO A 2 9.82 4.70 -22.59
N ARG A 3 10.03 5.98 -22.30
CA ARG A 3 9.02 6.83 -21.63
C ARG A 3 7.79 6.95 -22.52
N LEU A 4 6.60 6.86 -21.91
CA LEU A 4 5.36 7.14 -22.61
C LEU A 4 5.24 8.65 -22.90
N PRO A 5 4.60 9.08 -24.00
CA PRO A 5 4.46 10.48 -24.37
C PRO A 5 3.37 11.19 -23.56
N VAL A 6 3.47 11.12 -22.23
CA VAL A 6 2.52 11.71 -21.28
C VAL A 6 3.27 12.46 -20.18
N PRO A 7 2.73 13.58 -19.66
CA PRO A 7 3.29 14.24 -18.50
C PRO A 7 3.31 13.28 -17.30
N ASN A 8 4.49 13.01 -16.77
CA ASN A 8 4.68 12.19 -15.59
C ASN A 8 5.80 12.78 -14.75
N PHE A 9 5.50 13.22 -13.53
CA PHE A 9 6.47 13.88 -12.67
C PHE A 9 7.67 12.96 -12.34
N TYR A 10 7.51 11.63 -12.39
CA TYR A 10 8.64 10.71 -12.25
C TYR A 10 9.71 10.94 -13.32
N TYR A 11 9.33 11.27 -14.56
CA TYR A 11 10.30 11.55 -15.63
C TYR A 11 11.08 12.83 -15.34
N THR A 12 10.40 13.86 -14.83
CA THR A 12 11.05 15.10 -14.40
C THR A 12 12.04 14.86 -13.25
N LEU A 13 11.65 14.05 -12.26
CA LEU A 13 12.53 13.67 -11.15
C LEU A 13 13.76 12.88 -11.62
N GLU A 14 13.58 11.94 -12.55
CA GLU A 14 14.70 11.22 -13.17
C GLU A 14 15.66 12.16 -13.90
N ASP A 15 15.14 13.13 -14.66
CA ASP A 15 15.97 14.08 -15.41
C ASP A 15 16.80 14.94 -14.45
N ILE A 16 16.17 15.48 -13.39
CA ILE A 16 16.86 16.25 -12.34
C ILE A 16 17.93 15.39 -11.65
N LEU A 17 17.63 14.13 -11.34
CA LEU A 17 18.59 13.19 -10.75
C LEU A 17 19.80 13.00 -11.65
N PHE A 18 19.58 12.68 -12.93
CA PHE A 18 20.66 12.44 -13.90
C PHE A 18 21.50 13.69 -14.17
N GLU A 19 20.90 14.87 -14.18
CA GLU A 19 21.64 16.13 -14.27
C GLU A 19 22.46 16.43 -13.00
N SER A 20 21.91 16.11 -11.83
CA SER A 20 22.57 16.38 -10.55
C SER A 20 23.78 15.48 -10.32
N VAL A 21 23.69 14.19 -10.65
CA VAL A 21 24.81 13.25 -10.47
C VAL A 21 25.99 13.57 -11.38
N LYS A 22 25.76 14.13 -12.58
CA LYS A 22 26.83 14.59 -13.49
C LYS A 22 27.70 15.70 -12.90
N LYS A 23 27.22 16.41 -11.88
CA LYS A 23 27.93 17.53 -11.24
C LYS A 23 28.93 17.08 -10.17
N LYS A 24 28.98 15.79 -9.82
CA LYS A 24 29.85 15.27 -8.77
C LYS A 24 30.45 13.92 -9.15
N ASP A 25 31.76 13.92 -9.37
CA ASP A 25 32.50 12.71 -9.71
C ASP A 25 32.34 11.62 -8.63
N GLY A 26 32.11 10.38 -9.09
CA GLY A 26 31.91 9.21 -8.22
C GLY A 26 30.54 9.12 -7.55
N LEU A 27 29.66 10.14 -7.67
CA LEU A 27 28.28 10.04 -7.18
C LEU A 27 27.48 9.10 -8.09
N THR A 28 26.81 8.12 -7.48
CA THR A 28 25.97 7.12 -8.17
C THR A 28 24.52 7.26 -7.71
N TRP A 29 23.59 6.63 -8.42
CA TRP A 29 22.16 6.71 -8.14
C TRP A 29 21.46 5.37 -8.25
N SER A 30 20.28 5.25 -7.67
CA SER A 30 19.34 4.17 -7.92
C SER A 30 17.92 4.73 -7.96
N ILE A 31 17.04 4.13 -8.76
CA ILE A 31 15.62 4.49 -8.85
C ILE A 31 14.80 3.26 -8.49
N HIS A 32 13.94 3.40 -7.48
CA HIS A 32 13.11 2.32 -6.96
C HIS A 32 11.65 2.57 -7.32
N ARG A 33 11.01 1.57 -7.93
CA ARG A 33 9.63 1.65 -8.43
C ARG A 33 8.77 0.60 -7.74
N PRO A 34 8.25 0.91 -6.53
CA PRO A 34 7.30 0.04 -5.87
C PRO A 34 5.94 0.05 -6.57
N ASN A 35 5.14 -0.99 -6.36
CA ASN A 35 3.69 -0.96 -6.56
C ASN A 35 3.02 -0.38 -5.29
N ALA A 36 1.73 -0.70 -5.06
CA ALA A 36 1.02 -0.27 -3.86
C ALA A 36 1.79 -0.70 -2.60
N ILE A 37 2.11 0.27 -1.75
CA ILE A 37 2.94 0.05 -0.57
C ILE A 37 2.09 -0.55 0.55
N PHE A 38 2.51 -1.70 1.06
CA PHE A 38 2.01 -2.28 2.30
C PHE A 38 2.96 -1.87 3.42
N GLY A 39 2.48 -0.96 4.26
CA GLY A 39 3.28 -0.29 5.26
C GLY A 39 2.37 0.41 6.26
N PHE A 40 2.99 1.11 7.22
CA PHE A 40 2.26 1.99 8.09
C PHE A 40 3.02 3.28 8.40
N SER A 41 2.37 4.40 8.10
CA SER A 41 2.68 5.73 8.62
C SER A 41 1.37 6.51 8.73
N PRO A 42 1.06 7.14 9.88
CA PRO A 42 -0.15 7.95 10.05
C PRO A 42 -0.08 9.27 9.27
N TRP A 43 1.08 9.61 8.71
CA TRP A 43 1.32 10.82 7.92
C TRP A 43 1.40 10.56 6.41
N SER A 44 1.22 9.30 6.00
CA SER A 44 1.28 8.95 4.58
C SER A 44 0.06 9.52 3.86
N LEU A 45 0.28 10.13 2.70
CA LEU A 45 -0.79 10.58 1.81
C LEU A 45 -1.47 9.40 1.09
N MET A 46 -0.83 8.23 1.06
CA MET A 46 -1.25 7.06 0.29
C MET A 46 -0.99 5.78 1.10
N ASN A 47 -1.84 5.49 2.08
CA ASN A 47 -1.75 4.28 2.90
C ASN A 47 -3.00 3.40 2.75
N ILE A 48 -2.92 2.41 1.84
CA ILE A 48 -4.03 1.50 1.58
C ILE A 48 -4.36 0.61 2.80
N LEU A 49 -3.36 0.08 3.50
CA LEU A 49 -3.60 -0.78 4.67
C LEU A 49 -4.19 0.01 5.84
N GLY A 50 -3.75 1.25 6.05
CA GLY A 50 -4.33 2.16 7.03
C GLY A 50 -5.82 2.40 6.77
N GLY A 51 -6.17 2.82 5.54
CA GLY A 51 -7.57 3.04 5.16
C GLY A 51 -8.45 1.80 5.33
N LEU A 52 -7.97 0.63 4.91
CA LEU A 52 -8.70 -0.63 5.08
C LEU A 52 -8.86 -1.05 6.54
N ALA A 53 -7.85 -0.85 7.37
CA ALA A 53 -7.90 -1.15 8.80
C ALA A 53 -8.89 -0.25 9.54
N VAL A 54 -8.90 1.05 9.23
CA VAL A 54 -9.86 2.02 9.81
C VAL A 54 -11.28 1.68 9.37
N TYR A 55 -11.49 1.35 8.09
CA TYR A 55 -12.79 0.92 7.59
C TYR A 55 -13.29 -0.35 8.31
N ALA A 56 -12.43 -1.38 8.44
CA ALA A 56 -12.76 -2.59 9.17
C ALA A 56 -13.12 -2.30 10.64
N THR A 57 -12.36 -1.41 11.29
CA THR A 57 -12.60 -0.99 12.67
C THR A 57 -13.97 -0.32 12.83
N ILE A 58 -14.33 0.61 11.94
CA ILE A 58 -15.64 1.27 11.95
C ILE A 58 -16.76 0.25 11.72
N CYS A 59 -16.61 -0.64 10.74
CA CYS A 59 -17.58 -1.72 10.52
C CYS A 59 -17.77 -2.58 11.78
N LYS A 60 -16.69 -2.90 12.48
CA LYS A 60 -16.75 -3.70 13.70
C LYS A 60 -17.47 -2.97 14.82
N HIS A 61 -17.15 -1.69 15.02
CA HIS A 61 -17.72 -0.86 16.09
C HIS A 61 -19.23 -0.63 15.88
N GLU A 62 -19.67 -0.36 14.65
CA GLU A 62 -21.07 -0.11 14.33
C GLU A 62 -21.87 -1.36 13.96
N ASN A 63 -21.26 -2.55 14.05
CA ASN A 63 -21.85 -3.82 13.62
C ASN A 63 -22.39 -3.78 12.17
N LEU A 64 -21.63 -3.16 11.27
CA LEU A 64 -21.96 -3.04 9.85
C LEU A 64 -21.29 -4.12 9.01
N PRO A 65 -21.90 -4.52 7.88
CA PRO A 65 -21.26 -5.42 6.92
C PRO A 65 -19.96 -4.83 6.35
N PHE A 66 -18.89 -5.63 6.35
CA PHE A 66 -17.59 -5.25 5.79
C PHE A 66 -17.54 -5.54 4.28
N ARG A 67 -18.13 -4.63 3.49
CA ARG A 67 -18.31 -4.79 2.04
C ARG A 67 -17.07 -4.36 1.27
N PHE A 68 -16.67 -5.14 0.28
CA PHE A 68 -15.58 -4.76 -0.62
C PHE A 68 -16.01 -3.56 -1.48
N PRO A 69 -15.31 -2.40 -1.42
CA PRO A 69 -15.71 -1.19 -2.14
C PRO A 69 -15.09 -1.06 -3.54
N GLY A 70 -14.34 -2.08 -3.97
CA GLY A 70 -13.69 -2.10 -5.28
C GLY A 70 -14.56 -2.67 -6.40
N ASN A 71 -13.93 -2.91 -7.53
CA ASN A 71 -14.57 -3.50 -8.70
C ASN A 71 -14.23 -4.99 -8.87
N ARG A 72 -14.90 -5.64 -9.84
CA ARG A 72 -14.70 -7.07 -10.12
C ARG A 72 -13.26 -7.40 -10.56
N ILE A 73 -12.57 -6.46 -11.22
CA ILE A 73 -11.20 -6.66 -11.71
C ILE A 73 -10.24 -6.84 -10.54
N THR A 74 -10.23 -5.91 -9.59
CA THR A 74 -9.35 -6.00 -8.41
C THR A 74 -9.77 -7.13 -7.46
N TRP A 75 -11.07 -7.45 -7.39
CA TRP A 75 -11.59 -8.56 -6.61
C TRP A 75 -11.04 -9.92 -7.06
N GLU A 76 -11.13 -10.21 -8.37
CA GLU A 76 -10.81 -11.54 -8.93
C GLU A 76 -9.38 -11.66 -9.44
N GLN A 77 -8.82 -10.62 -10.07
CA GLN A 77 -7.51 -10.71 -10.74
C GLN A 77 -6.34 -10.59 -9.77
N PHE A 78 -5.20 -11.16 -10.19
CA PHE A 78 -3.96 -11.10 -9.45
C PHE A 78 -3.26 -9.76 -9.61
N GLY A 79 -2.88 -9.13 -8.50
CA GLY A 79 -1.94 -8.02 -8.42
C GLY A 79 -0.77 -8.35 -7.49
N ASP A 80 0.16 -7.41 -7.35
CA ASP A 80 1.24 -7.45 -6.36
C ASP A 80 1.28 -6.17 -5.51
N ALA A 81 2.07 -6.22 -4.45
CA ALA A 81 2.29 -5.12 -3.51
C ALA A 81 3.77 -5.05 -3.13
N SER A 82 4.14 -3.96 -2.46
CA SER A 82 5.50 -3.68 -2.03
C SER A 82 5.52 -3.39 -0.54
N ASP A 83 6.06 -4.32 0.24
CA ASP A 83 6.24 -4.13 1.68
C ASP A 83 7.22 -2.97 1.95
N ALA A 84 6.87 -2.07 2.87
CA ALA A 84 7.67 -0.89 3.17
C ALA A 84 9.07 -1.21 3.73
N GLU A 85 9.22 -2.30 4.48
CA GLU A 85 10.52 -2.77 4.96
C GLU A 85 11.33 -3.41 3.82
N LEU A 86 10.68 -4.12 2.89
CA LEU A 86 11.35 -4.64 1.68
C LEU A 86 11.84 -3.53 0.75
N ILE A 87 11.07 -2.44 0.61
CA ILE A 87 11.50 -1.24 -0.13
C ILE A 87 12.75 -0.66 0.51
N ALA A 88 12.73 -0.44 1.83
CA ALA A 88 13.89 0.06 2.56
C ALA A 88 15.11 -0.86 2.41
N GLU A 89 14.92 -2.18 2.46
CA GLU A 89 15.98 -3.17 2.21
C GLU A 89 16.59 -3.03 0.81
N GLN A 90 15.77 -2.84 -0.24
CA GLN A 90 16.29 -2.69 -1.60
C GLN A 90 17.02 -1.36 -1.79
N GLU A 91 16.52 -0.27 -1.19
CA GLU A 91 17.20 1.03 -1.20
C GLU A 91 18.56 0.94 -0.51
N ILE A 92 18.63 0.33 0.68
CA ILE A 92 19.88 0.10 1.42
C ILE A 92 20.83 -0.78 0.60
N TRP A 93 20.34 -1.86 0.00
CA TRP A 93 21.13 -2.73 -0.86
C TRP A 93 21.75 -1.94 -2.03
N ALA A 94 20.96 -1.10 -2.71
CA ALA A 94 21.44 -0.33 -3.85
C ALA A 94 22.47 0.76 -3.46
N CYS A 95 22.47 1.22 -2.21
CA CYS A 95 23.50 2.13 -1.70
C CYS A 95 24.86 1.46 -1.47
N ILE A 96 24.88 0.16 -1.17
CA ILE A 96 26.08 -0.55 -0.69
C ILE A 96 26.67 -1.43 -1.80
N ASP A 97 25.82 -2.13 -2.54
CA ASP A 97 26.22 -3.09 -3.56
C ASP A 97 26.60 -2.39 -4.88
N GLN A 98 27.67 -2.86 -5.54
CA GLN A 98 28.09 -2.30 -6.83
C GLN A 98 27.07 -2.55 -7.94
N ASN A 99 26.35 -3.68 -7.88
CA ASN A 99 25.34 -4.06 -8.86
C ASN A 99 24.06 -3.20 -8.74
N GLY A 100 23.84 -2.57 -7.59
CA GLY A 100 22.73 -1.64 -7.37
C GLY A 100 22.95 -0.24 -7.94
N LYS A 101 24.20 0.10 -8.28
CA LYS A 101 24.57 1.45 -8.75
C LYS A 101 24.10 1.71 -10.18
N ASN A 102 23.59 2.91 -10.39
CA ASN A 102 23.06 3.43 -11.65
C ASN A 102 21.96 2.53 -12.24
N GLN A 103 21.11 1.98 -11.38
CA GLN A 103 20.03 1.07 -11.75
C GLN A 103 18.65 1.66 -11.52
N ILE A 104 17.75 1.33 -12.43
CA ILE A 104 16.30 1.45 -12.26
C ILE A 104 15.76 0.07 -11.90
N LEU A 105 15.04 -0.05 -10.80
CA LEU A 105 14.66 -1.30 -10.17
C LEU A 105 13.17 -1.27 -9.77
N ASN A 106 12.45 -2.33 -10.12
CA ASN A 106 11.13 -2.56 -9.54
C ASN A 106 11.30 -3.10 -8.11
N VAL A 107 10.29 -2.86 -7.28
CA VAL A 107 10.19 -3.47 -5.95
C VAL A 107 8.80 -4.06 -5.79
N SER A 108 8.69 -5.37 -5.68
CA SER A 108 7.48 -6.04 -5.22
C SER A 108 7.84 -7.22 -4.32
N ASN A 109 6.85 -7.70 -3.58
CA ASN A 109 7.02 -8.75 -2.58
C ASN A 109 7.53 -10.07 -3.17
N GLY A 110 7.40 -10.29 -4.48
CA GLY A 110 7.85 -11.50 -5.17
C GLY A 110 6.78 -12.60 -5.27
N ASP A 111 5.58 -12.34 -4.74
CA ASP A 111 4.37 -13.16 -4.90
C ASP A 111 3.21 -12.32 -5.46
N VAL A 112 2.04 -12.94 -5.63
CA VAL A 112 0.81 -12.28 -6.12
C VAL A 112 -0.37 -12.62 -5.21
N PHE A 113 -1.37 -11.73 -5.19
CA PHE A 113 -2.61 -11.91 -4.45
C PHE A 113 -3.81 -11.38 -5.25
N ASN A 114 -5.02 -11.69 -4.82
CA ASN A 114 -6.23 -10.97 -5.24
C ASN A 114 -6.96 -10.40 -4.03
N TYR A 115 -7.80 -9.38 -4.23
CA TYR A 115 -8.46 -8.75 -3.09
C TYR A 115 -9.49 -9.65 -2.42
N LYS A 116 -10.03 -10.67 -3.10
CA LYS A 116 -10.86 -11.70 -2.46
C LYS A 116 -10.16 -12.37 -1.26
N ARG A 117 -8.89 -12.75 -1.43
CA ARG A 117 -8.07 -13.32 -0.35
C ARG A 117 -7.74 -12.29 0.73
N VAL A 118 -7.30 -11.10 0.34
CA VAL A 118 -7.00 -10.00 1.29
C VAL A 118 -8.22 -9.65 2.13
N TRP A 119 -9.41 -9.60 1.53
CA TRP A 119 -10.64 -9.26 2.24
C TRP A 119 -11.02 -10.33 3.26
N THR A 120 -10.86 -11.61 2.89
CA THR A 120 -11.05 -12.74 3.81
C THR A 120 -10.08 -12.65 5.00
N LEU A 121 -8.81 -12.34 4.72
CA LEU A 121 -7.76 -12.18 5.73
C LEU A 121 -8.07 -11.02 6.70
N LEU A 122 -8.46 -9.87 6.17
CA LEU A 122 -8.83 -8.70 6.98
C LEU A 122 -10.10 -8.98 7.80
N ALA A 123 -11.14 -9.56 7.20
CA ALA A 123 -12.35 -9.92 7.94
C ALA A 123 -12.04 -10.84 9.12
N GLY A 124 -11.21 -11.88 8.90
CA GLY A 124 -10.74 -12.75 9.98
C GLY A 124 -9.93 -12.01 11.05
N LYS A 125 -9.03 -11.10 10.63
CA LYS A 125 -8.18 -10.32 11.54
C LYS A 125 -8.98 -9.38 12.46
N PHE A 126 -10.06 -8.79 11.96
CA PHE A 126 -10.91 -7.85 12.70
C PHE A 126 -12.16 -8.51 13.31
N GLY A 127 -12.31 -9.84 13.18
CA GLY A 127 -13.47 -10.58 13.70
C GLY A 127 -14.79 -10.15 13.04
N LEU A 128 -14.76 -9.90 11.74
CA LEU A 128 -15.89 -9.55 10.88
C LEU A 128 -16.31 -10.75 10.04
N GLU A 129 -17.56 -10.76 9.61
CA GLU A 129 -18.07 -11.79 8.70
C GLU A 129 -17.52 -11.61 7.28
N VAL A 130 -17.14 -12.71 6.65
CA VAL A 130 -16.76 -12.74 5.24
C VAL A 130 -18.03 -12.75 4.41
N ILE A 131 -18.34 -11.63 3.77
CA ILE A 131 -19.49 -11.51 2.89
C ILE A 131 -19.08 -11.65 1.41
N PRO A 132 -19.91 -12.26 0.55
CA PRO A 132 -19.65 -12.32 -0.88
C PRO A 132 -19.55 -10.93 -1.50
N TYR A 133 -18.71 -10.79 -2.52
CA TYR A 133 -18.73 -9.59 -3.36
C TYR A 133 -20.06 -9.50 -4.12
N ASP A 134 -20.71 -8.35 -4.01
CA ASP A 134 -22.09 -8.14 -4.48
C ASP A 134 -22.19 -7.16 -5.65
N GLU A 135 -21.05 -6.74 -6.22
CA GLU A 135 -20.94 -5.84 -7.38
C GLU A 135 -21.53 -4.44 -7.22
N HIS A 136 -21.95 -4.07 -6.01
CA HIS A 136 -22.41 -2.72 -5.76
C HIS A 136 -21.21 -1.79 -5.61
N HIS A 137 -21.13 -0.80 -6.47
CA HIS A 137 -20.11 0.24 -6.35
C HIS A 137 -20.32 1.06 -5.07
N LEU A 138 -19.28 1.13 -4.24
CA LEU A 138 -19.25 1.93 -3.02
C LEU A 138 -18.10 2.92 -3.11
N SER A 139 -18.38 4.22 -2.97
CA SER A 139 -17.32 5.20 -2.76
C SER A 139 -16.99 5.26 -1.28
N MET A 140 -15.75 4.92 -0.92
CA MET A 140 -15.26 5.05 0.45
C MET A 140 -15.29 6.49 0.92
N LYS A 141 -15.02 7.44 0.01
CA LYS A 141 -15.13 8.87 0.33
C LYS A 141 -16.54 9.24 0.81
N GLU A 142 -17.58 8.80 0.09
CA GLU A 142 -18.96 9.09 0.47
C GLU A 142 -19.43 8.28 1.69
N LEU A 143 -19.01 7.02 1.79
CA LEU A 143 -19.39 6.14 2.90
C LEU A 143 -18.81 6.61 4.24
N MET A 144 -17.61 7.17 4.24
CA MET A 144 -16.88 7.58 5.44
C MET A 144 -17.04 9.07 5.80
N LYS A 145 -17.71 9.88 4.97
CA LYS A 145 -17.73 11.35 5.11
C LYS A 145 -18.26 11.85 6.46
N ASP A 146 -19.24 11.16 7.03
CA ASP A 146 -19.90 11.54 8.29
C ASP A 146 -19.44 10.68 9.49
N LYS A 147 -18.36 9.90 9.32
CA LYS A 147 -17.87 8.96 10.34
C LYS A 147 -16.83 9.55 11.29
N GLY A 148 -16.52 10.85 11.20
CA GLY A 148 -15.59 11.55 12.09
C GLY A 148 -15.94 11.34 13.59
N PRO A 149 -17.17 11.65 14.04
CA PRO A 149 -17.56 11.44 15.43
C PRO A 149 -17.54 9.98 15.88
N VAL A 150 -17.77 9.03 14.96
CA VAL A 150 -17.67 7.59 15.24
C VAL A 150 -16.22 7.21 15.50
N TRP A 151 -15.30 7.75 14.70
CA TRP A 151 -13.87 7.54 14.89
C TRP A 151 -13.37 8.15 16.21
N ASP A 152 -13.84 9.35 16.57
CA ASP A 152 -13.51 9.99 17.85
C ASP A 152 -13.95 9.10 19.04
N ALA A 153 -15.16 8.53 18.97
CA ALA A 153 -15.65 7.60 19.99
C ALA A 153 -14.79 6.32 20.08
N ILE A 154 -14.36 5.75 18.95
CA ILE A 154 -13.45 4.60 18.91
C ILE A 154 -12.10 4.95 19.55
N ILE A 155 -11.57 6.16 19.29
CA ILE A 155 -10.33 6.63 19.90
C ILE A 155 -10.47 6.68 21.42
N GLU A 156 -11.55 7.26 21.92
CA GLU A 156 -11.82 7.39 23.35
C GLU A 156 -12.00 6.03 24.03
N GLU A 157 -12.82 5.15 23.45
CA GLU A 157 -13.12 3.81 23.99
C GLU A 157 -11.87 2.94 24.12
N HIS A 158 -11.01 2.95 23.09
CA HIS A 158 -9.83 2.09 23.02
C HIS A 158 -8.53 2.78 23.46
N ASN A 159 -8.59 4.05 23.89
CA ASN A 159 -7.43 4.86 24.28
C ASN A 159 -6.35 4.87 23.18
N LEU A 160 -6.77 5.21 21.96
CA LEU A 160 -5.93 5.27 20.78
C LEU A 160 -5.16 6.59 20.69
N VAL A 161 -4.16 6.63 19.81
CA VAL A 161 -3.48 7.87 19.42
C VAL A 161 -4.51 8.80 18.76
N PRO A 162 -4.65 10.06 19.23
CA PRO A 162 -5.57 11.00 18.64
C PRO A 162 -5.22 11.26 17.17
N THR A 163 -6.14 10.92 16.27
CA THR A 163 -5.98 11.04 14.82
C THR A 163 -7.28 11.51 14.22
N LYS A 164 -7.19 12.30 13.15
CA LYS A 164 -8.38 12.68 12.38
C LYS A 164 -8.68 11.60 11.34
N LEU A 165 -9.96 11.30 11.15
CA LEU A 165 -10.39 10.24 10.24
C LEU A 165 -9.91 10.49 8.81
N GLU A 166 -9.93 11.74 8.35
CA GLU A 166 -9.49 12.13 7.02
C GLU A 166 -8.00 11.92 6.76
N ASP A 167 -7.17 12.00 7.82
CA ASP A 167 -5.72 11.87 7.72
C ASP A 167 -5.31 10.41 7.61
N ILE A 168 -5.97 9.51 8.35
CA ILE A 168 -5.62 8.08 8.42
C ILE A 168 -6.39 7.21 7.42
N GLY A 169 -7.55 7.66 6.95
CA GLY A 169 -8.43 6.89 6.09
C GLY A 169 -8.01 6.87 4.62
N ASN A 170 -7.38 7.96 4.13
CA ASN A 170 -6.97 8.16 2.73
C ASN A 170 -8.01 7.66 1.70
N TRP A 171 -9.31 7.96 1.90
CA TRP A 171 -10.41 7.32 1.16
C TRP A 171 -10.32 7.43 -0.36
N TRP A 172 -9.84 8.56 -0.86
CA TRP A 172 -9.60 8.76 -2.30
C TRP A 172 -8.59 7.74 -2.86
N PHE A 173 -7.58 7.37 -2.08
CA PHE A 173 -6.54 6.43 -2.47
C PHE A 173 -7.03 4.99 -2.37
N VAL A 174 -7.89 4.69 -1.39
CA VAL A 174 -8.61 3.41 -1.30
C VAL A 174 -9.48 3.22 -2.55
N ASP A 175 -10.31 4.21 -2.88
CA ASP A 175 -11.15 4.19 -4.07
C ASP A 175 -10.30 4.03 -5.35
N LEU A 176 -9.23 4.82 -5.51
CA LEU A 176 -8.32 4.73 -6.66
C LEU A 176 -7.66 3.36 -6.79
N THR A 177 -7.24 2.74 -5.68
CA THR A 177 -6.52 1.47 -5.68
C THR A 177 -7.45 0.30 -5.98
N LEU A 178 -8.64 0.28 -5.37
CA LEU A 178 -9.58 -0.83 -5.49
C LEU A 178 -10.46 -0.74 -6.73
N ASN A 179 -10.55 0.41 -7.39
CA ASN A 179 -11.34 0.59 -8.61
C ASN A 179 -10.50 0.76 -9.89
N LYS A 180 -9.23 0.33 -9.88
CA LYS A 180 -8.40 0.32 -11.10
C LYS A 180 -9.08 -0.50 -12.21
N PRO A 181 -9.11 -0.02 -13.47
CA PRO A 181 -9.72 -0.75 -14.58
C PRO A 181 -8.79 -1.83 -15.17
N PHE A 182 -7.68 -2.13 -14.50
CA PHE A 182 -6.68 -3.11 -14.91
C PHE A 182 -5.99 -3.68 -13.67
N SER A 183 -5.41 -4.88 -13.82
CA SER A 183 -4.43 -5.38 -12.87
C SER A 183 -2.99 -5.14 -13.38
N SER A 184 -2.06 -5.02 -12.44
CA SER A 184 -0.63 -4.82 -12.71
C SER A 184 0.19 -5.68 -11.77
N VAL A 185 1.20 -6.37 -12.33
CA VAL A 185 2.21 -7.14 -11.58
C VAL A 185 3.58 -6.70 -12.06
N LEU A 186 4.49 -6.40 -11.14
CA LEU A 186 5.86 -6.01 -11.47
C LEU A 186 6.76 -7.24 -11.61
N SER A 187 7.70 -7.17 -12.55
CA SER A 187 8.77 -8.16 -12.62
C SER A 187 9.92 -7.80 -11.68
N MET A 188 10.31 -8.75 -10.82
CA MET A 188 11.47 -8.68 -9.93
C MET A 188 12.74 -9.31 -10.53
N ASN A 189 12.71 -9.76 -11.79
CA ASN A 189 13.84 -10.49 -12.38
C ASN A 189 15.13 -9.68 -12.38
N LYS A 190 15.09 -8.42 -12.81
CA LYS A 190 16.27 -7.56 -12.81
C LYS A 190 16.91 -7.43 -11.42
N SER A 191 16.10 -7.20 -10.38
CA SER A 191 16.61 -7.09 -9.00
C SER A 191 17.25 -8.40 -8.55
N LYS A 192 16.63 -9.55 -8.85
CA LYS A 192 17.15 -10.88 -8.53
C LYS A 192 18.45 -11.19 -9.28
N GLU A 193 18.51 -10.89 -10.57
CA GLU A 193 19.71 -11.07 -11.42
C GLU A 193 20.89 -10.21 -10.95
N LEU A 194 20.62 -9.05 -10.37
CA LEU A 194 21.63 -8.16 -9.80
C LEU A 194 22.04 -8.55 -8.36
N GLY A 195 21.36 -9.53 -7.75
CA GLY A 195 21.71 -10.08 -6.43
C GLY A 195 20.76 -9.71 -5.28
N PHE A 196 19.70 -8.92 -5.52
CA PHE A 196 18.67 -8.66 -4.52
C PHE A 196 17.63 -9.78 -4.49
N LEU A 197 17.77 -10.69 -3.52
CA LEU A 197 16.94 -11.90 -3.38
C LEU A 197 15.91 -11.85 -2.24
N SER A 198 15.85 -10.74 -1.50
CA SER A 198 14.85 -10.55 -0.45
C SER A 198 13.43 -10.54 -1.04
N PHE A 199 12.51 -11.13 -0.30
CA PHE A 199 11.10 -11.21 -0.66
C PHE A 199 10.23 -11.08 0.60
N ARG A 200 8.92 -10.96 0.42
CA ARG A 200 7.93 -11.03 1.49
C ARG A 200 6.77 -11.92 1.06
N ASN A 201 6.23 -12.69 2.01
CA ASN A 201 4.90 -13.27 1.83
C ASN A 201 3.87 -12.15 2.05
N THR A 202 3.06 -11.84 1.05
CA THR A 202 2.16 -10.68 1.09
C THR A 202 1.10 -10.78 2.19
N GLU A 203 0.52 -11.97 2.42
CA GLU A 203 -0.49 -12.15 3.47
C GLU A 203 0.12 -11.95 4.87
N ALA A 204 1.31 -12.48 5.10
CA ALA A 204 2.06 -12.25 6.34
C ALA A 204 2.46 -10.78 6.53
N SER A 205 2.86 -10.10 5.44
CA SER A 205 3.15 -8.66 5.42
C SER A 205 1.93 -7.84 5.85
N ILE A 206 0.75 -8.12 5.27
CA ILE A 206 -0.51 -7.45 5.66
C ILE A 206 -0.73 -7.59 7.18
N LEU A 207 -0.73 -8.82 7.70
CA LEU A 207 -0.95 -9.07 9.12
C LEU A 207 0.10 -8.35 9.99
N HIS A 208 1.37 -8.39 9.61
CA HIS A 208 2.44 -7.70 10.30
C HIS A 208 2.16 -6.19 10.44
N TRP A 209 1.74 -5.53 9.35
CA TRP A 209 1.45 -4.10 9.35
C TRP A 209 0.17 -3.75 10.09
N ILE A 210 -0.88 -4.59 10.02
CA ILE A 210 -2.05 -4.45 10.90
C ILE A 210 -1.63 -4.54 12.36
N ASP A 211 -0.88 -5.58 12.76
CA ASP A 211 -0.41 -5.74 14.14
C ASP A 211 0.45 -4.56 14.60
N LYS A 212 1.25 -3.97 13.69
CA LYS A 212 2.07 -2.79 13.99
C LYS A 212 1.19 -1.58 14.28
N MET A 213 0.10 -1.38 13.55
CA MET A 213 -0.89 -0.34 13.84
C MET A 213 -1.55 -0.53 15.20
N GLN A 214 -1.94 -1.77 15.53
CA GLN A 214 -2.51 -2.12 16.83
C GLN A 214 -1.53 -1.86 17.98
N ARG A 215 -0.28 -2.35 17.85
CA ARG A 215 0.79 -2.10 18.84
C ARG A 215 1.09 -0.61 19.03
N LYS A 216 0.91 0.20 17.98
CA LYS A 216 1.08 1.66 18.02
C LYS A 216 -0.19 2.39 18.46
N LYS A 217 -1.25 1.66 18.80
CA LYS A 217 -2.57 2.18 19.22
C LYS A 217 -3.17 3.15 18.20
N VAL A 218 -2.98 2.90 16.91
CA VAL A 218 -3.60 3.71 15.85
C VAL A 218 -4.98 3.18 15.50
N ILE A 219 -5.15 1.88 15.67
CA ILE A 219 -6.42 1.14 15.62
C ILE A 219 -6.47 0.25 16.88
N PRO A 220 -7.66 -0.24 17.29
CA PRO A 220 -7.81 -1.14 18.43
C PRO A 220 -7.02 -2.45 18.33
#